data_AF-A0A7C6ATJ2-F1
#
_entry.id   AF-A0A7C6ATJ2-F1
#
_cell.length_a   1.000
_cell.length_b   1.000
_cell.length_c   1.000
_cell.angle_alpha   90.00
_cell.angle_beta   90.00
_cell.angle_gamma   90.00
#
_symmetry.space_group_name_H-M   'P 1'
#
loop_
_entity.id
_entity.type
_entity.pdbx_description
1 polymer ?
#
loop_
_entity_poly.entity_id
_entity_poly.type
_entity_poly.pdbx_seq_one_letter_code
_entity_poly.pdbx_strand_id
1 'polypeptide(L)'
;SPDGWIVSNSQPFINIPDYPSLDSLMHEYSNYKNTVLINADEIASLCGSARASNMVMLGAASRFIHLKPESLVLGIKTLFAQKGPSVIDLNLKAFEAGMQASAERQ
;
A
#
# COMPACT_ATOMS: atom_id res chain seq x y z
N SER A 1 -16.34 -7.80 -7.84
CA SER A 1 -16.35 -9.27 -7.91
C SER A 1 -16.50 -9.80 -6.50
N PRO A 2 -17.29 -10.85 -6.24
CA PRO A 2 -17.43 -11.47 -4.91
C PRO A 2 -16.10 -11.88 -4.28
N ASP A 3 -15.12 -12.29 -5.10
CA ASP A 3 -13.78 -12.70 -4.64
C ASP A 3 -12.74 -11.58 -4.70
N GLY A 4 -13.18 -10.34 -4.95
CA GLY A 4 -12.29 -9.18 -5.01
C GLY A 4 -11.66 -8.86 -3.65
N TRP A 5 -10.55 -8.12 -3.68
CA TRP A 5 -9.88 -7.62 -2.48
C TRP A 5 -9.92 -6.11 -2.44
N ILE A 6 -10.17 -5.56 -1.26
CA ILE A 6 -10.03 -4.14 -0.95
C ILE A 6 -8.72 -3.98 -0.20
N VAL A 7 -7.80 -3.19 -0.75
CA VAL A 7 -6.57 -2.80 -0.06
C VAL A 7 -6.58 -1.29 0.05
N SER A 8 -6.64 -0.76 1.26
CA SER A 8 -6.83 0.67 1.50
C SER A 8 -5.95 1.18 2.63
N ASN A 9 -5.58 2.47 2.55
CA ASN A 9 -4.90 3.14 3.65
C ASN A 9 -5.93 3.43 4.75
N SER A 10 -5.62 3.12 6.01
CA SER A 10 -6.51 3.37 7.14
C SER A 10 -6.62 4.86 7.48
N GLN A 11 -5.67 5.67 7.03
CA GLN A 11 -5.67 7.11 7.22
C GLN A 11 -6.11 7.81 5.92
N PRO A 12 -7.36 8.31 5.83
CA PRO A 12 -7.82 8.97 4.62
C PRO A 12 -7.13 10.33 4.45
N PHE A 13 -6.82 10.66 3.21
CA PHE A 13 -6.42 12.00 2.83
C PHE A 13 -7.65 12.81 2.43
N ILE A 14 -8.15 13.66 3.35
CA ILE A 14 -9.38 14.43 3.15
C ILE A 14 -9.06 15.69 2.34
N ASN A 15 -9.25 15.61 1.02
CA ASN A 15 -8.96 16.71 0.10
C ASN A 15 -10.15 17.12 -0.79
N ILE A 16 -11.34 16.59 -0.52
CA ILE A 16 -12.59 16.95 -1.21
C ILE A 16 -13.71 17.26 -0.20
N PRO A 17 -14.67 18.15 -0.53
CA PRO A 17 -15.67 18.64 0.43
C PRO A 17 -16.60 17.56 0.99
N ASP A 18 -17.00 16.60 0.17
CA ASP A 18 -18.02 15.59 0.51
C ASP A 18 -17.40 14.21 0.76
N TYR A 19 -16.21 14.17 1.38
CA TYR A 19 -15.57 12.91 1.74
C TYR A 19 -16.30 12.25 2.91
N PRO A 20 -16.58 10.93 2.87
CA PRO A 20 -17.27 10.24 3.96
C PRO A 20 -16.51 10.33 5.29
N SER A 21 -17.24 10.25 6.42
CA SER A 21 -16.60 10.17 7.73
C SER A 21 -15.79 8.88 7.88
N LEU A 22 -14.76 8.92 8.73
CA LEU A 22 -13.95 7.74 9.03
C LEU A 22 -14.82 6.58 9.53
N ASP A 23 -15.78 6.84 10.42
CA ASP A 23 -16.69 5.82 10.94
C ASP A 23 -17.53 5.18 9.83
N SER A 24 -18.02 5.98 8.88
CA SER A 24 -18.79 5.47 7.73
C SER A 24 -17.93 4.58 6.83
N LEU A 25 -16.67 4.96 6.60
CA LEU A 25 -15.72 4.15 5.83
C LEU A 25 -15.40 2.83 6.54
N MET A 26 -15.12 2.88 7.84
CA MET A 26 -14.81 1.69 8.63
C MET A 26 -16.01 0.75 8.72
N HIS A 27 -17.22 1.29 8.83
CA HIS A 27 -18.45 0.51 8.77
C HIS A 27 -18.61 -0.18 7.40
N GLU A 28 -18.42 0.56 6.31
CA GLU A 28 -18.51 0.00 4.96
C GLU A 28 -17.46 -1.09 4.72
N TYR A 29 -16.20 -0.87 5.12
CA TYR A 29 -15.14 -1.87 5.00
C TYR A 29 -15.45 -3.17 5.76
N SER A 30 -16.15 -3.08 6.89
CA SER A 30 -16.55 -4.25 7.69
C SER A 30 -17.55 -5.17 6.99
N ASN A 31 -18.26 -4.66 5.99
CA ASN A 31 -19.20 -5.42 5.17
C ASN A 31 -18.50 -6.35 4.16
N TYR A 32 -17.18 -6.18 3.94
CA TYR A 32 -16.41 -6.98 3.00
C TYR A 32 -15.44 -7.92 3.73
N LYS A 33 -15.50 -9.20 3.39
CA LYS A 33 -14.62 -10.24 3.93
C LYS A 33 -13.14 -10.02 3.59
N ASN A 34 -12.88 -9.57 2.36
CA ASN A 34 -11.54 -9.49 1.79
C ASN A 34 -11.01 -8.05 1.85
N THR A 35 -10.71 -7.57 3.06
CA THR A 35 -10.26 -6.20 3.28
C THR A 35 -8.91 -6.17 4.01
N VAL A 36 -7.97 -5.40 3.47
CA VAL A 36 -6.69 -5.08 4.09
C VAL A 36 -6.64 -3.56 4.31
N LEU A 37 -6.66 -3.15 5.57
CA LEU A 37 -6.50 -1.76 6.00
C LEU A 37 -5.16 -1.58 6.69
N ILE A 38 -4.24 -0.80 6.15
CA ILE A 38 -2.93 -0.55 6.75
C ILE A 38 -2.67 0.94 6.89
N ASN A 39 -1.86 1.35 7.88
CA ASN A 39 -1.38 2.72 7.96
C ASN A 39 -0.13 2.90 7.08
N ALA A 40 -0.35 3.14 5.79
CA ALA A 40 0.74 3.19 4.82
C ALA A 40 1.69 4.38 5.05
N ASP A 41 1.17 5.49 5.57
CA ASP A 41 1.96 6.70 5.83
C ASP A 41 2.92 6.51 7.00
N GLU A 42 2.47 5.82 8.06
CA GLU A 42 3.31 5.44 9.19
C GLU A 42 4.40 4.45 8.77
N ILE A 43 4.04 3.38 8.05
CA ILE A 43 5.00 2.38 7.55
C ILE A 43 6.05 3.05 6.63
N ALA A 44 5.62 3.93 5.73
CA ALA A 44 6.53 4.64 4.83
C ALA A 44 7.49 5.56 5.60
N SER A 45 6.98 6.24 6.63
CA SER A 45 7.80 7.08 7.51
C SER A 45 8.85 6.26 8.26
N LEU A 46 8.49 5.08 8.78
CA LEU A 46 9.44 4.13 9.40
C LEU A 46 10.47 3.57 8.40
N CYS A 47 10.11 3.50 7.12
CA CYS A 47 11.05 3.14 6.05
C CYS A 47 12.02 4.26 5.68
N GLY A 48 11.80 5.49 6.17
CA GLY A 48 12.68 6.65 5.96
C GLY A 48 12.13 7.70 5.00
N SER A 49 10.89 7.57 4.51
CA SER A 49 10.25 8.61 3.70
C SER A 49 8.73 8.46 3.69
N ALA A 50 8.04 9.44 4.26
CA ALA A 50 6.59 9.55 4.17
C ALA A 50 6.06 9.57 2.71
N ARG A 51 6.89 9.95 1.74
CA ARG A 51 6.52 9.97 0.32
C ARG A 51 6.42 8.59 -0.33
N ALA A 52 6.85 7.53 0.37
CA ALA A 52 6.85 6.17 -0.15
C ALA A 52 5.59 5.36 0.20
N SER A 53 4.53 6.00 0.72
CA SER A 53 3.28 5.31 1.09
C SER A 53 2.62 4.61 -0.10
N ASN A 54 2.79 5.11 -1.32
CA ASN A 54 2.36 4.43 -2.54
C ASN A 54 3.06 3.07 -2.76
N MET A 55 4.35 2.96 -2.43
CA MET A 55 5.09 1.69 -2.52
C MET A 55 4.63 0.72 -1.44
N VAL A 56 4.37 1.21 -0.23
CA VAL A 56 3.77 0.39 0.84
C VAL A 56 2.42 -0.17 0.38
N MET A 57 1.55 0.67 -0.19
CA MET A 57 0.25 0.23 -0.73
C MET A 57 0.40 -0.79 -1.86
N LEU A 58 1.35 -0.58 -2.79
CA LEU A 58 1.65 -1.55 -3.86
C LEU A 58 2.14 -2.89 -3.28
N GLY A 59 3.00 -2.85 -2.27
CA GLY A 59 3.48 -4.02 -1.54
C GLY A 59 2.34 -4.79 -0.89
N ALA A 60 1.45 -4.09 -0.18
CA ALA A 60 0.28 -4.68 0.45
C ALA A 60 -0.69 -5.31 -0.56
N ALA A 61 -0.82 -4.71 -1.75
CA ALA A 61 -1.65 -5.24 -2.82
C ALA A 61 -1.01 -6.39 -3.62
N SER A 62 0.33 -6.55 -3.55
CA SER A 62 1.10 -7.41 -4.45
C SER A 62 0.63 -8.87 -4.53
N ARG A 63 0.14 -9.45 -3.43
CA ARG A 63 -0.34 -10.85 -3.38
C ARG A 63 -1.73 -11.06 -3.96
N PHE A 64 -2.49 -9.98 -4.15
CA PHE A 64 -3.87 -9.98 -4.63
C PHE A 64 -3.97 -9.57 -6.11
N ILE A 65 -2.93 -8.89 -6.62
CA ILE A 65 -2.79 -8.57 -8.03
C ILE A 65 -2.10 -9.76 -8.72
N HIS A 66 -2.61 -10.18 -9.87
CA HIS A 66 -2.11 -11.34 -10.63
C HIS A 66 -0.76 -11.05 -11.34
N LEU A 67 0.19 -10.49 -10.61
CA LEU A 67 1.54 -10.15 -11.06
C LEU A 67 2.56 -10.82 -10.15
N LYS A 68 3.67 -11.24 -10.74
CA LYS A 68 4.78 -11.82 -9.98
C LYS A 68 5.48 -10.71 -9.18
N PRO A 69 5.83 -10.92 -7.90
CA PRO A 69 6.58 -9.95 -7.11
C PRO A 69 7.87 -9.47 -7.79
N GLU A 70 8.56 -10.36 -8.50
CA GLU A 70 9.80 -10.04 -9.21
C GLU A 70 9.57 -9.02 -10.33
N SER A 71 8.41 -9.09 -11.00
CA SER A 71 8.03 -8.12 -12.03
C SER A 71 7.78 -6.74 -11.44
N LEU A 72 7.18 -6.67 -10.25
CA LEU A 72 6.97 -5.40 -9.52
C LEU A 72 8.30 -4.80 -9.07
N VAL A 73 9.19 -5.62 -8.49
CA VAL A 73 10.55 -5.20 -8.09
C VAL A 73 11.34 -4.67 -9.29
N LEU A 74 11.28 -5.35 -10.43
CA LEU A 74 11.91 -4.87 -11.66
C LEU A 74 11.32 -3.53 -12.11
N GLY A 75 9.99 -3.39 -12.10
CA GLY A 75 9.31 -2.14 -12.43
C GLY A 75 9.72 -0.97 -11.52
N ILE A 76 9.83 -1.20 -10.21
CA ILE A 76 10.31 -0.19 -9.25
C ILE A 76 11.74 0.24 -9.60
N LYS A 77 12.65 -0.72 -9.82
CA LYS A 77 14.04 -0.42 -10.19
C LYS A 77 14.12 0.38 -11.49
N THR A 78 13.34 0.00 -12.51
CA THR A 78 13.32 0.70 -13.81
C THR A 78 12.77 2.11 -13.69
N LEU A 79 11.66 2.31 -12.97
CA LEU A 79 11.01 3.63 -12.84
C LEU A 79 11.89 4.63 -12.08
N PHE A 80 12.61 4.17 -11.05
CA PHE A 80 13.43 5.03 -10.20
C PHE A 80 14.92 5.05 -10.58
N ALA A 81 15.32 4.40 -11.68
CA ALA A 81 16.72 4.34 -12.13
C ALA A 81 17.38 5.73 -12.23
N GLN A 82 16.65 6.72 -12.75
CA GLN A 82 17.15 8.11 -12.89
C GLN A 82 17.24 8.88 -11.56
N LYS A 83 16.62 8.38 -10.49
CA LYS A 83 16.62 9.02 -9.16
C LYS A 83 17.76 8.53 -8.27
N GLY A 84 18.48 7.49 -8.69
CA GLY A 84 19.68 6.97 -8.03
C GLY A 84 19.41 5.81 -7.05
N PRO A 85 20.48 5.11 -6.63
CA PRO A 85 20.36 3.86 -5.87
C PRO A 85 19.63 4.01 -4.53
N SER A 86 19.88 5.10 -3.80
CA SER A 86 19.26 5.34 -2.50
C SER A 86 17.73 5.47 -2.58
N VAL A 87 17.22 6.07 -3.66
CA VAL A 87 15.77 6.19 -3.90
C VAL A 87 15.19 4.82 -4.26
N ILE A 88 15.90 4.02 -5.05
CA ILE A 88 15.48 2.65 -5.40
C ILE A 88 15.40 1.80 -4.12
N ASP A 89 16.44 1.79 -3.31
CA ASP A 89 16.51 0.98 -2.07
C ASP A 89 15.40 1.37 -1.10
N LEU A 90 15.14 2.68 -0.96
CA LEU A 90 14.06 3.18 -0.10
C LEU A 90 12.68 2.72 -0.59
N ASN A 91 12.41 2.79 -1.89
CA ASN A 91 11.13 2.35 -2.45
C ASN A 91 10.96 0.82 -2.38
N LEU A 92 12.04 0.05 -2.57
CA LEU A 92 12.02 -1.40 -2.38
C LEU A 92 11.77 -1.79 -0.93
N LYS A 93 12.39 -1.11 0.03
CA LYS A 93 12.15 -1.30 1.46
C LYS A 93 10.68 -1.02 1.82
N ALA A 94 10.13 0.08 1.31
CA ALA A 94 8.72 0.42 1.53
C ALA A 94 7.77 -0.62 0.91
N PHE A 95 8.07 -1.10 -0.30
CA PHE A 95 7.31 -2.18 -0.95
C PHE A 95 7.34 -3.47 -0.11
N GLU A 96 8.51 -3.89 0.36
CA GLU A 96 8.64 -5.08 1.20
C GLU A 96 7.89 -4.94 2.54
N ALA A 97 7.97 -3.78 3.19
CA ALA A 97 7.21 -3.50 4.40
C ALA A 97 5.69 -3.58 4.17
N GLY A 98 5.21 -3.10 3.02
CA GLY A 98 3.81 -3.28 2.60
C GLY A 98 3.41 -4.75 2.42
N MET A 99 4.28 -5.55 1.79
CA MET A 99 4.05 -6.99 1.63
C MET A 99 3.90 -7.70 2.99
N GLN A 100 4.75 -7.35 3.95
CA GLN A 100 4.74 -7.90 5.31
C GLN A 100 3.49 -7.48 6.09
N ALA A 101 3.12 -6.20 6.04
CA ALA A 101 1.95 -5.67 6.74
C ALA A 101 0.63 -6.33 6.32
N SER A 102 0.52 -6.73 5.04
CA SER A 102 -0.64 -7.51 4.56
C SER A 102 -0.57 -9.01 4.89
N ALA A 103 0.61 -9.53 5.23
CA ALA A 103 0.83 -10.94 5.54
C ALA A 103 0.34 -11.32 6.94
N GLU A 104 0.56 -10.45 7.91
CA GLU A 104 0.30 -10.70 9.33
C GLU A 104 -1.20 -10.74 9.70
N ARG A 105 -2.08 -10.39 8.75
CA ARG A 105 -3.53 -10.30 8.96
C ARG A 105 -4.34 -11.42 8.31
N GLN A 106 -3.71 -12.57 8.00
CA GLN A 106 -4.40 -13.78 7.55
C GLN A 106 -4.83 -14.68 8.71
#